data_AF-A0A7S0T0G2-F1
#
_entry.id   AF-A0A7S0T0G2-F1
#
_cell.length_a   1.000
_cell.length_b   1.000
_cell.length_c   1.000
_cell.angle_alpha   90.00
_cell.angle_beta   90.00
_cell.angle_gamma   90.00
#
_symmetry.space_group_name_H-M   'P 1'
#
loop_
_entity.id
_entity.type
_entity.pdbx_description
1 polymer ?
#
loop_
_entity_poly.entity_id
_entity_poly.type
_entity_poly.pdbx_seq_one_letter_code
_entity_poly.pdbx_strand_id
1 'polypeptide(L)'
;RNVEGVRNAYAANTLGARGFYAESGSTYSNPHERGVHDMLVRAVALWPELWAPEAANTDGMDAAQVDRSDGRTDGATVGVSGRIPDLPDLPGEADSGRILDLSCGSGEVTAALVAAGVSVDRIDACDPYTGKAYLRRVGRPAETWSFEDFARGDLSDRRWSVILCSFAMHLCDRAYLPTLCMMAGCGVKGLRFN
;
A
#
# COMPACT_ATOMS: atom_id res chain seq x y z
N ARG A 1 -24.85 -18.46 12.48
CA ARG A 1 -25.37 -18.19 11.12
C ARG A 1 -24.65 -19.15 10.19
N ASN A 2 -25.37 -19.95 9.39
CA ASN A 2 -24.78 -20.74 8.30
C ASN A 2 -24.31 -19.72 7.25
N VAL A 3 -23.02 -19.45 7.21
CA VAL A 3 -22.44 -18.55 6.20
C VAL A 3 -22.18 -19.43 5.00
N GLU A 4 -23.12 -19.50 4.06
CA GLU A 4 -22.73 -19.80 2.69
C GLU A 4 -21.60 -18.83 2.35
N GLY A 5 -20.43 -19.36 2.01
CA GLY A 5 -19.23 -18.53 1.85
C GLY A 5 -19.50 -17.40 0.86
N VAL A 6 -18.90 -16.23 1.07
CA VAL A 6 -19.05 -15.04 0.20
C VAL A 6 -18.85 -15.38 -1.28
N ARG A 7 -18.06 -16.44 -1.57
CA ARG A 7 -17.88 -17.00 -2.90
C ARG A 7 -19.13 -17.59 -3.55
N ASN A 8 -19.94 -18.28 -2.78
CA ASN A 8 -21.21 -18.83 -3.26
C ASN A 8 -22.21 -17.68 -3.48
N ALA A 9 -22.15 -16.64 -2.64
CA ALA A 9 -23.05 -15.49 -2.74
C ALA A 9 -22.84 -14.68 -4.04
N TYR A 10 -21.60 -14.43 -4.46
CA TYR A 10 -21.39 -13.78 -5.76
C TYR A 10 -21.68 -14.70 -6.95
N ALA A 11 -21.48 -16.02 -6.82
CA ALA A 11 -21.78 -16.97 -7.90
C ALA A 11 -23.29 -17.04 -8.18
N ALA A 12 -24.11 -16.75 -7.18
CA ALA A 12 -25.56 -16.64 -7.30
C ALA A 12 -26.05 -15.27 -7.83
N ASN A 13 -25.20 -14.24 -7.84
CA ASN A 13 -25.57 -12.93 -8.37
C ASN A 13 -25.34 -12.90 -9.90
N THR A 14 -26.31 -12.39 -10.65
CA THR A 14 -26.29 -12.35 -12.13
C THR A 14 -25.16 -11.49 -12.71
N LEU A 15 -24.62 -10.55 -11.93
CA LEU A 15 -23.48 -9.71 -12.27
C LEU A 15 -22.21 -10.11 -11.51
N GLY A 16 -22.19 -11.31 -10.93
CA GLY A 16 -21.05 -11.87 -10.20
C GLY A 16 -20.67 -11.05 -8.97
N ALA A 17 -19.36 -10.98 -8.68
CA ALA A 17 -18.83 -10.26 -7.53
C ALA A 17 -19.15 -8.76 -7.57
N ARG A 18 -19.13 -8.16 -8.76
CA ARG A 18 -19.47 -6.75 -8.96
C ARG A 18 -20.90 -6.43 -8.54
N GLY A 19 -21.88 -7.24 -8.97
CA GLY A 19 -23.28 -7.06 -8.57
C GLY A 19 -23.46 -7.22 -7.06
N PHE A 20 -22.90 -8.29 -6.51
CA PHE A 20 -22.99 -8.57 -5.08
C PHE A 20 -22.46 -7.41 -4.22
N TYR A 21 -21.27 -6.89 -4.53
CA TYR A 21 -20.69 -5.79 -3.77
C TYR A 21 -21.33 -4.43 -4.08
N ALA A 22 -21.87 -4.20 -5.26
CA ALA A 22 -22.67 -3.01 -5.53
C ALA A 22 -23.93 -2.95 -4.65
N GLU A 23 -24.57 -4.09 -4.40
CA GLU A 23 -25.78 -4.20 -3.57
C GLU A 23 -25.44 -4.20 -2.07
N SER A 24 -24.43 -4.98 -1.67
CA SER A 24 -24.18 -5.32 -0.26
C SER A 24 -22.88 -4.77 0.32
N GLY A 25 -22.02 -4.18 -0.52
CA GLY A 25 -20.69 -3.69 -0.12
C GLY A 25 -20.75 -2.61 0.96
N SER A 26 -21.83 -1.82 0.97
CA SER A 26 -22.06 -0.82 1.99
C SER A 26 -22.21 -1.37 3.40
N THR A 27 -22.47 -2.67 3.58
CA THR A 27 -22.59 -3.36 4.88
C THR A 27 -21.64 -4.55 5.00
N TYR A 28 -20.62 -4.62 4.14
CA TYR A 28 -19.67 -5.72 4.12
C TYR A 28 -18.93 -5.87 5.46
N SER A 29 -18.52 -7.09 5.78
CA SER A 29 -17.59 -7.40 6.85
C SER A 29 -16.81 -8.64 6.45
N ASN A 30 -15.49 -8.59 6.58
CA ASN A 30 -14.63 -9.69 6.21
C ASN A 30 -14.78 -10.85 7.23
N PRO A 31 -15.18 -12.07 6.81
CA PRO A 31 -15.30 -13.21 7.72
C PRO A 31 -13.93 -13.69 8.28
N HIS A 32 -12.82 -13.24 7.69
CA HIS A 32 -11.46 -13.58 8.09
C HIS A 32 -10.78 -12.48 8.93
N GLU A 33 -11.52 -11.49 9.42
CA GLU A 33 -11.01 -10.33 10.17
C GLU A 33 -9.99 -10.69 11.25
N ARG A 34 -10.30 -11.69 12.09
CA ARG A 34 -9.39 -12.12 13.16
C ARG A 34 -8.04 -12.61 12.63
N GLY A 35 -8.05 -13.40 11.56
CA GLY A 35 -6.81 -13.91 10.96
C GLY A 35 -5.97 -12.82 10.32
N VAL A 36 -6.63 -11.85 9.67
CA VAL A 36 -5.97 -10.65 9.11
C VAL A 36 -5.34 -9.82 10.22
N HIS A 37 -6.08 -9.59 11.31
CA HIS A 37 -5.60 -8.85 12.47
C HIS A 37 -4.35 -9.48 13.08
N ASP A 38 -4.43 -10.76 13.44
CA ASP A 38 -3.33 -11.47 14.12
C ASP A 38 -2.07 -11.53 13.24
N MET A 39 -2.24 -11.70 11.92
CA MET A 39 -1.15 -11.70 10.96
C MET A 39 -0.48 -10.33 10.83
N LEU A 40 -1.26 -9.24 10.73
CA LEU A 40 -0.72 -7.89 10.55
C LEU A 40 -0.06 -7.36 11.80
N VAL A 41 -0.63 -7.58 12.99
CA VAL A 41 0.01 -7.22 14.26
C VAL A 41 1.38 -7.88 14.38
N ARG A 42 1.48 -9.16 14.01
CA ARG A 42 2.76 -9.87 14.02
C ARG A 42 3.72 -9.36 12.95
N ALA A 43 3.23 -9.04 11.76
CA ALA A 43 4.07 -8.49 10.69
C ALA A 43 4.66 -7.13 11.06
N VAL A 44 3.88 -6.27 11.73
CA VAL A 44 4.37 -4.98 12.24
C VAL A 44 5.47 -5.18 13.28
N ALA A 45 5.30 -6.14 14.19
CA ALA A 45 6.31 -6.45 15.20
C ALA A 45 7.59 -7.08 14.62
N LEU A 46 7.47 -7.91 13.57
CA LEU A 46 8.61 -8.65 13.00
C LEU A 46 9.41 -7.84 11.97
N TRP A 47 8.76 -6.91 11.27
CA TRP A 47 9.38 -6.11 10.19
C TRP A 47 9.13 -4.61 10.39
N PRO A 48 9.51 -4.02 11.54
CA PRO A 48 9.19 -2.64 11.87
C PRO A 48 9.66 -1.62 10.82
N GLU A 49 10.74 -1.91 10.10
CA GLU A 49 11.28 -1.08 9.02
C GLU A 49 10.34 -0.90 7.84
N LEU A 50 9.45 -1.87 7.56
CA LEU A 50 8.45 -1.75 6.48
C LEU A 50 7.34 -0.75 6.85
N TRP A 51 7.11 -0.56 8.15
CA TRP A 51 5.99 0.20 8.70
C TRP A 51 6.43 1.48 9.39
N ALA A 52 7.73 1.69 9.57
CA ALA A 52 8.27 2.93 10.14
C ALA A 52 8.05 4.09 9.16
N PRO A 53 7.75 5.31 9.65
CA PRO A 53 7.86 6.49 8.81
C PRO A 53 9.33 6.63 8.43
N GLU A 54 9.59 6.98 7.17
CA GLU A 54 10.96 7.36 6.83
C GLU A 54 11.29 8.61 7.63
N ALA A 55 12.45 8.62 8.29
CA ALA A 55 12.91 9.81 8.98
C ALA A 55 12.91 10.94 7.97
N ALA A 56 12.15 12.01 8.24
CA ALA A 56 12.20 13.19 7.40
C ALA A 56 13.69 13.59 7.29
N ASN A 57 14.28 13.45 6.10
CA ASN A 57 15.61 13.95 5.83
C ASN A 57 15.58 15.46 6.12
N THR A 58 16.00 15.84 7.33
CA THR A 58 16.23 17.23 7.72
C THR A 58 17.59 17.74 7.22
N ASP A 59 18.36 16.90 6.51
CA ASP A 59 19.68 17.22 5.98
C ASP A 59 19.63 18.03 4.67
N GLY A 60 18.81 19.09 4.63
CA GLY A 60 18.64 19.92 3.43
C GLY A 60 18.30 21.38 3.69
N MET A 61 18.23 21.84 4.93
CA MET A 61 17.96 23.24 5.27
C MET A 61 18.88 23.72 6.40
N ASP A 62 20.18 23.78 6.15
CA ASP A 62 21.01 24.94 6.49
C ASP A 62 22.46 24.73 6.04
N ALA A 63 22.98 25.69 5.26
CA ALA A 63 24.37 26.12 5.11
C ALA A 63 24.68 26.57 3.67
N ALA A 64 24.00 27.64 3.23
CA ALA A 64 24.59 28.49 2.21
C ALA A 64 25.72 29.32 2.86
N GLN A 65 26.91 29.23 2.26
CA GLN A 65 28.11 30.06 2.45
C GLN A 65 28.95 29.83 3.72
N VAL A 66 30.03 29.03 3.60
CA VAL A 66 31.40 29.52 3.88
C VAL A 66 32.40 28.80 2.96
N ASP A 67 32.99 29.58 2.07
CA ASP A 67 34.20 29.31 1.31
C ASP A 67 35.39 28.98 2.23
N ARG A 68 36.10 27.87 1.97
CA ARG A 68 37.56 27.75 2.14
C ARG A 68 38.13 26.42 1.62
N SER A 69 39.32 26.57 1.04
CA SER A 69 40.15 25.60 0.36
C SER A 69 40.95 24.67 1.28
N ASP A 70 41.47 23.62 0.64
CA ASP A 70 42.69 22.85 0.93
C ASP A 70 42.65 21.67 1.92
N GLY A 71 43.23 20.55 1.46
CA GLY A 71 44.04 19.67 2.32
C GLY A 71 43.61 18.20 2.47
N ARG A 72 44.04 17.37 1.51
CA ARG A 72 44.35 15.92 1.56
C ARG A 72 44.48 15.24 2.95
N THR A 73 43.90 14.04 3.10
CA THR A 73 44.54 12.81 3.67
C THR A 73 43.80 11.52 3.30
N ASP A 74 44.57 10.45 3.11
CA ASP A 74 44.21 9.08 2.71
C ASP A 74 43.65 8.20 3.87
N GLY A 75 42.92 7.12 3.58
CA GLY A 75 42.85 5.95 4.49
C GLY A 75 41.54 5.13 4.60
N ALA A 76 41.35 4.18 3.67
CA ALA A 76 40.83 2.81 3.81
C ALA A 76 39.56 2.41 4.65
N THR A 77 38.73 1.62 3.95
CA THR A 77 37.83 0.50 4.34
C THR A 77 36.33 0.73 4.56
N VAL A 78 35.57 -0.25 4.03
CA VAL A 78 34.27 -0.81 4.43
C VAL A 78 33.12 -0.65 3.41
N GLY A 79 32.67 -1.82 2.92
CA GLY A 79 31.28 -2.08 2.59
C GLY A 79 30.86 -1.85 1.14
N VAL A 80 30.85 -2.90 0.32
CA VAL A 80 30.05 -2.92 -0.93
C VAL A 80 28.57 -2.98 -0.52
N SER A 81 27.99 -1.82 -0.23
CA SER A 81 26.55 -1.61 -0.31
C SER A 81 26.23 -1.40 -1.79
N GLY A 82 25.41 -2.26 -2.36
CA GLY A 82 25.02 -2.24 -3.77
C GLY A 82 24.11 -1.07 -4.16
N ARG A 83 24.42 0.16 -3.75
CA ARG A 83 23.86 1.36 -4.38
C ARG A 83 24.77 1.76 -5.54
N ILE A 84 24.24 1.64 -6.76
CA ILE A 84 24.82 2.29 -7.93
C ILE A 84 24.71 3.81 -7.69
N PRO A 85 25.82 4.57 -7.74
CA PRO A 85 25.77 6.02 -7.60
C PRO A 85 25.27 6.68 -8.89
N ASP A 86 24.52 7.77 -8.72
CA ASP A 86 24.23 8.82 -9.69
C ASP A 86 23.20 8.53 -10.82
N LEU A 87 21.95 8.28 -10.45
CA LEU A 87 20.83 8.87 -11.21
C LEU A 87 20.17 9.96 -10.34
N PRO A 88 19.94 11.18 -10.87
CA PRO A 88 19.23 12.19 -10.12
C PRO A 88 17.80 11.69 -9.84
N ASP A 89 17.37 11.82 -8.59
CA ASP A 89 15.96 11.62 -8.25
C ASP A 89 15.13 12.59 -9.09
N LEU A 90 14.07 12.07 -9.73
CA LEU A 90 13.18 12.89 -10.52
C LEU A 90 12.57 13.96 -9.60
N PRO A 91 12.63 15.26 -9.96
CA PRO A 91 12.17 16.33 -9.10
C PRO A 91 10.64 16.22 -8.92
N GLY A 92 10.19 15.82 -7.73
CA GLY A 92 8.78 15.77 -7.35
C GLY A 92 8.33 14.55 -6.54
N GLU A 93 9.13 13.49 -6.41
CA GLU A 93 8.75 12.34 -5.58
C GLU A 93 8.99 12.65 -4.09
N ALA A 94 8.05 13.36 -3.47
CA ALA A 94 7.98 13.44 -2.01
C ALA A 94 7.77 12.01 -1.47
N ASP A 95 8.85 11.44 -0.96
CA ASP A 95 8.90 10.06 -0.55
C ASP A 95 8.03 9.84 0.68
N SER A 96 6.88 9.17 0.49
CA SER A 96 5.75 9.41 1.39
C SER A 96 5.64 8.44 2.56
N GLY A 97 6.40 7.34 2.53
CA GLY A 97 6.27 6.23 3.47
C GLY A 97 4.83 5.69 3.56
N ARG A 98 4.00 5.94 2.54
CA ARG A 98 2.58 5.54 2.56
C ARG A 98 2.40 4.07 2.24
N ILE A 99 1.31 3.52 2.75
CA ILE A 99 0.91 2.13 2.62
C ILE A 99 -0.39 2.10 1.83
N LEU A 100 -0.50 1.19 0.87
CA LEU A 100 -1.74 0.96 0.14
C LEU A 100 -2.48 -0.25 0.70
N ASP A 101 -3.71 -0.04 1.15
CA ASP A 101 -4.71 -1.07 1.43
C ASP A 101 -5.61 -1.23 0.18
N LEU A 102 -5.20 -2.13 -0.73
CA LEU A 102 -5.83 -2.37 -2.03
C LEU A 102 -7.01 -3.34 -1.88
N SER A 103 -8.19 -2.92 -2.35
CA SER A 103 -9.47 -3.58 -2.09
C SER A 103 -9.73 -3.70 -0.58
N CYS A 104 -9.70 -2.55 0.09
CA CYS A 104 -9.67 -2.43 1.55
C CYS A 104 -10.89 -3.01 2.28
N GLY A 105 -11.97 -3.35 1.55
CA GLY A 105 -13.20 -3.82 2.14
C GLY A 105 -13.72 -2.80 3.17
N SER A 106 -14.20 -3.31 4.30
CA SER A 106 -14.68 -2.44 5.39
C SER A 106 -13.54 -1.91 6.27
N GLY A 107 -12.28 -2.07 5.85
CA GLY A 107 -11.10 -1.53 6.53
C GLY A 107 -10.48 -2.47 7.56
N GLU A 108 -10.64 -3.79 7.45
CA GLU A 108 -10.05 -4.74 8.40
C GLU A 108 -8.52 -4.67 8.44
N VAL A 109 -7.87 -4.51 7.29
CA VAL A 109 -6.40 -4.34 7.20
C VAL A 109 -5.99 -3.01 7.84
N THR A 110 -6.65 -1.91 7.44
CA THR A 110 -6.41 -0.59 8.05
C THR A 110 -6.56 -0.63 9.58
N ALA A 111 -7.65 -1.22 10.09
CA ALA A 111 -7.91 -1.30 11.53
C ALA A 111 -6.82 -2.10 12.27
N ALA A 112 -6.36 -3.21 11.69
CA ALA A 112 -5.28 -4.02 12.26
C ALA A 112 -3.94 -3.27 12.29
N LEU A 113 -3.60 -2.54 11.22
CA LEU A 113 -2.39 -1.72 11.16
C LEU A 113 -2.43 -0.60 12.21
N VAL A 114 -3.56 0.09 12.36
CA VAL A 114 -3.75 1.13 13.38
C VAL A 114 -3.64 0.54 14.79
N ALA A 115 -4.26 -0.61 15.05
CA ALA A 115 -4.12 -1.31 16.32
C ALA A 115 -2.67 -1.72 16.63
N ALA A 116 -1.86 -1.97 15.60
CA ALA A 116 -0.44 -2.27 15.70
C ALA A 116 0.46 -1.02 15.80
N GLY A 117 -0.11 0.20 15.82
CA GLY A 117 0.62 1.46 16.00
C GLY A 117 1.01 2.17 14.70
N VAL A 118 0.56 1.70 13.53
CA VAL A 118 0.77 2.41 12.27
C VAL A 118 -0.20 3.60 12.19
N SER A 119 0.32 4.80 11.91
CA SER A 119 -0.54 5.99 11.75
C SER A 119 -1.52 5.79 10.59
N VAL A 120 -2.80 6.03 10.85
CA VAL A 120 -3.85 5.96 9.83
C VAL A 120 -3.58 6.92 8.68
N ASP A 121 -2.94 8.06 8.92
CA ASP A 121 -2.64 9.09 7.90
C ASP A 121 -1.68 8.62 6.82
N ARG A 122 -0.96 7.53 7.07
CA ARG A 122 -0.06 6.90 6.11
C ARG A 122 -0.74 5.85 5.23
N ILE A 123 -2.00 5.51 5.51
CA ILE A 123 -2.71 4.46 4.80
C ILE A 123 -3.60 5.13 3.74
N ASP A 124 -3.25 4.90 2.48
CA ASP A 124 -4.17 5.07 1.36
C ASP A 124 -4.99 3.79 1.24
N ALA A 125 -6.31 3.87 1.27
CA ALA A 125 -7.19 2.73 1.13
C ALA A 125 -8.10 2.91 -0.07
N CYS A 126 -8.34 1.85 -0.84
CA CYS A 126 -9.22 1.91 -2.00
C CYS A 126 -10.09 0.68 -2.13
N ASP A 127 -11.35 0.90 -2.48
CA ASP A 127 -12.30 -0.13 -2.87
C ASP A 127 -13.50 0.52 -3.58
N PRO A 128 -13.84 0.09 -4.81
CA PRO A 128 -14.92 0.73 -5.59
C PRO A 128 -16.33 0.50 -5.02
N TYR A 129 -16.50 -0.40 -4.05
CA TYR A 129 -17.82 -0.83 -3.57
C TYR A 129 -18.03 -0.66 -2.07
N THR A 130 -16.97 -0.74 -1.26
CA THR A 130 -17.09 -0.82 0.21
C THR A 130 -16.78 0.47 0.95
N GLY A 131 -16.52 1.58 0.24
CA GLY A 131 -16.15 2.88 0.84
C GLY A 131 -17.09 3.40 1.93
N LYS A 132 -18.41 3.13 1.85
CA LYS A 132 -19.35 3.47 2.93
C LYS A 132 -19.12 2.65 4.20
N ALA A 133 -18.80 1.37 4.07
CA ALA A 133 -18.52 0.50 5.21
C ALA A 133 -17.17 0.84 5.83
N TYR A 134 -16.16 1.08 4.98
CA TYR A 134 -14.85 1.58 5.39
C TYR A 134 -14.97 2.88 6.19
N LEU A 135 -15.67 3.90 5.65
CA LEU A 135 -15.86 5.19 6.33
C LEU A 135 -16.50 5.04 7.71
N ARG A 136 -17.52 4.18 7.86
CA ARG A 136 -18.15 3.96 9.16
C ARG A 136 -17.24 3.31 10.18
N ARG A 137 -16.31 2.44 9.76
CA ARG A 137 -15.37 1.77 10.67
C ARG A 137 -14.15 2.62 10.97
N VAL A 138 -13.51 3.17 9.94
CA VAL A 138 -12.21 3.85 10.03
C VAL A 138 -12.36 5.34 10.30
N GLY A 139 -13.50 5.94 9.94
CA GLY A 139 -13.73 7.38 10.07
C GLY A 139 -13.05 8.22 8.99
N ARG A 140 -12.45 7.58 7.98
CA ARG A 140 -11.82 8.23 6.81
C ARG A 140 -12.42 7.68 5.51
N PRO A 141 -12.51 8.49 4.44
CA PRO A 141 -12.96 7.98 3.15
C PRO A 141 -11.91 7.02 2.56
N ALA A 142 -12.38 5.99 1.88
CA ALA A 142 -11.55 5.21 0.96
C ALA A 142 -11.73 5.75 -0.46
N GLU A 143 -10.67 5.65 -1.25
CA GLU A 143 -10.68 5.94 -2.67
C GLU A 143 -11.49 4.88 -3.43
N THR A 144 -11.91 5.22 -4.64
CA THR A 144 -12.76 4.32 -5.47
C THR A 144 -12.01 3.58 -6.56
N TRP A 145 -10.67 3.61 -6.53
CA TRP A 145 -9.83 2.92 -7.52
C TRP A 145 -10.09 1.42 -7.52
N SER A 146 -10.24 0.87 -8.72
CA SER A 146 -10.41 -0.56 -8.96
C SER A 146 -9.08 -1.26 -9.25
N PHE A 147 -9.11 -2.60 -9.31
CA PHE A 147 -7.96 -3.37 -9.78
C PHE A 147 -7.58 -3.01 -11.21
N GLU A 148 -8.57 -2.71 -12.05
CA GLU A 148 -8.37 -2.36 -13.44
C GLU A 148 -7.71 -0.99 -13.60
N ASP A 149 -8.08 0.00 -12.78
CA ASP A 149 -7.43 1.32 -12.80
C ASP A 149 -5.96 1.19 -12.38
N PHE A 150 -5.71 0.39 -11.33
CA PHE A 150 -4.36 0.06 -10.89
C PHE A 150 -3.55 -0.65 -11.98
N ALA A 151 -4.15 -1.66 -12.63
CA ALA A 151 -3.51 -2.47 -13.66
C ALA A 151 -3.23 -1.70 -14.96
N ARG A 152 -4.03 -0.67 -15.29
CA ARG A 152 -3.79 0.24 -16.43
C ARG A 152 -2.68 1.26 -16.15
N GLY A 153 -2.27 1.38 -14.89
CA GLY A 153 -1.26 2.35 -14.47
C GLY A 153 -1.81 3.74 -14.20
N ASP A 154 -3.11 3.86 -13.92
CA ASP A 154 -3.76 5.15 -13.60
C ASP A 154 -3.23 5.76 -12.29
N LEU A 155 -2.51 4.97 -11.50
CA LEU A 155 -1.87 5.34 -10.23
C LEU A 155 -0.33 5.28 -10.32
N SER A 156 0.23 5.31 -11.53
CA SER A 156 1.67 5.18 -11.78
C SER A 156 2.50 6.37 -11.30
N ASP A 157 1.87 7.48 -10.94
CA ASP A 157 2.48 8.65 -10.30
C ASP A 157 2.64 8.48 -8.78
N ARG A 158 2.08 7.41 -8.20
CA ARG A 158 2.11 7.13 -6.77
C ARG A 158 3.12 6.06 -6.41
N ARG A 159 3.67 6.16 -5.21
CA ARG A 159 4.60 5.20 -4.63
C ARG A 159 4.20 4.86 -3.20
N TRP A 160 4.29 3.58 -2.87
CA TRP A 160 4.02 3.06 -1.54
C TRP A 160 5.22 2.25 -1.03
N SER A 161 5.44 2.28 0.29
CA SER A 161 6.41 1.39 0.93
C SER A 161 5.90 -0.06 0.97
N VAL A 162 4.59 -0.23 1.13
CA VAL A 162 3.92 -1.53 1.18
C VAL A 162 2.59 -1.44 0.45
N ILE A 163 2.28 -2.44 -0.38
CA ILE A 163 0.96 -2.66 -0.95
C ILE A 163 0.40 -3.96 -0.37
N LEU A 164 -0.76 -3.88 0.28
CA LEU A 164 -1.48 -5.00 0.85
C LEU A 164 -2.74 -5.25 0.02
N CYS A 165 -2.94 -6.49 -0.41
CA CYS A 165 -4.18 -6.93 -1.04
C CYS A 165 -4.65 -8.25 -0.40
N SER A 166 -5.51 -8.16 0.61
CA SER A 166 -5.92 -9.31 1.41
C SER A 166 -7.21 -9.94 0.88
N PHE A 167 -7.18 -11.24 0.57
CA PHE A 167 -8.34 -12.02 0.10
C PHE A 167 -9.11 -11.45 -1.11
N ALA A 168 -8.54 -10.52 -1.88
CA ALA A 168 -9.30 -9.80 -2.91
C ALA A 168 -8.80 -10.00 -4.34
N MET A 169 -7.54 -10.39 -4.57
CA MET A 169 -7.00 -10.53 -5.95
C MET A 169 -7.82 -11.48 -6.84
N HIS A 170 -8.51 -12.46 -6.27
CA HIS A 170 -9.38 -13.37 -7.02
C HIS A 170 -10.63 -12.70 -7.63
N LEU A 171 -10.92 -11.45 -7.24
CA LEU A 171 -11.99 -10.62 -7.78
C LEU A 171 -11.54 -9.82 -9.01
N CYS A 172 -10.23 -9.66 -9.21
CA CYS A 172 -9.67 -9.05 -10.41
C CYS A 172 -9.95 -9.94 -11.62
N ASP A 173 -10.37 -9.34 -12.74
CA ASP A 173 -10.47 -10.05 -13.99
C ASP A 173 -9.10 -10.65 -14.36
N ARG A 174 -9.11 -11.93 -14.76
CA ARG A 174 -7.90 -12.69 -15.07
C ARG A 174 -7.02 -12.03 -16.13
N ALA A 175 -7.60 -11.27 -17.05
CA ALA A 175 -6.86 -10.53 -18.06
C ALA A 175 -5.99 -9.41 -17.47
N TYR A 176 -6.39 -8.83 -16.33
CA TYR A 176 -5.67 -7.77 -15.66
C TYR A 176 -4.69 -8.27 -14.59
N LEU A 177 -4.76 -9.53 -14.15
CA LEU A 177 -3.88 -10.07 -13.11
C LEU A 177 -2.38 -9.88 -13.40
N PRO A 178 -1.85 -10.17 -14.62
CA PRO A 178 -0.43 -9.97 -14.89
C PRO A 178 -0.01 -8.51 -14.76
N THR A 179 -0.80 -7.60 -15.34
CA THR A 179 -0.55 -6.16 -15.29
C THR A 179 -0.76 -5.59 -13.88
N LEU A 180 -1.71 -6.10 -13.11
CA LEU A 180 -1.90 -5.74 -11.70
C LEU A 180 -0.65 -6.09 -10.88
N CYS A 181 -0.13 -7.31 -11.01
CA CYS A 181 1.08 -7.73 -10.32
C CYS A 181 2.30 -6.91 -10.75
N MET A 182 2.45 -6.63 -12.05
CA MET A 182 3.52 -5.79 -12.58
C MET A 182 3.46 -4.38 -12.01
N MET A 183 2.28 -3.74 -12.09
CA MET A 183 2.10 -2.39 -11.56
C MET A 183 2.25 -2.34 -10.04
N ALA A 184 1.88 -3.41 -9.31
CA ALA A 184 2.08 -3.46 -7.87
C ALA A 184 3.56 -3.53 -7.54
N GLY A 185 4.33 -4.29 -8.32
CA GLY A 185 5.79 -4.29 -8.26
C GLY A 185 6.40 -2.92 -8.53
N CYS A 186 5.98 -2.24 -9.62
CA CYS A 186 6.44 -0.90 -9.97
C CYS A 186 6.03 0.18 -8.96
N GLY A 187 4.88 -0.01 -8.29
CA GLY A 187 4.34 0.93 -7.31
C GLY A 187 4.98 0.83 -5.92
N VAL A 188 5.73 -0.25 -5.65
CA VAL A 188 6.49 -0.42 -4.40
C VAL A 188 7.90 0.15 -4.56
N LYS A 189 8.39 0.84 -3.54
CA LYS A 189 9.77 1.32 -3.48
C LYS A 189 10.79 0.20 -3.74
N GLY A 190 11.83 0.50 -4.51
CA GLY A 190 13.01 -0.36 -4.66
C GLY A 190 13.04 -1.29 -5.89
N LEU A 191 11.93 -1.43 -6.61
CA LEU A 191 11.90 -2.08 -7.93
C LEU A 191 12.02 -1.01 -9.04
N ARG A 192 13.26 -0.61 -9.35
CA ARG A 192 13.55 0.21 -10.54
C ARG A 192 13.84 -0.75 -11.70
N PHE A 193 12.95 -0.78 -12.70
CA PHE A 193 13.23 -1.46 -13.97
C PHE A 193 14.13 -0.53 -14.79
N ASN A 194 15.38 -0.96 -15.02
CA ASN A 194 16.31 -0.32 -15.95
C ASN A 194 15.96 -0.69 -17.40
#